data_AF-A0A3P8PLI9-F1
#
_entry.id   AF-A0A3P8PLI9-F1
#
_cell.length_a   1.000
_cell.length_b   1.000
_cell.length_c   1.000
_cell.angle_alpha   90.00
_cell.angle_beta   90.00
_cell.angle_gamma   90.00
#
_symmetry.space_group_name_H-M   'P 1'
#
loop_
_entity.id
_entity.type
_entity.pdbx_description
1 polymer ?
#
loop_
_entity_poly.entity_id
_entity_poly.type
_entity_poly.pdbx_seq_one_letter_code
_entity_poly.pdbx_strand_id
1 'polypeptide(L)'
;MASLAFVLVPFVFQVVAYHYCQADNTYTCLVPEFVHSIAALLCRAHQLSAYRELLLKEPHLQSMLSLRSCVQDPMAAFRRGVLEPLANLRKERRIPEEDYIILIDGLNEAEFHKPDYGDTIASFITKIIAKFPSWLKLVVTVRINLVEITSLLPFSKISLDDFSDNKEISNDLNAYIQYRINGSKDIMNNISLNGKADPITVGKLSSHLISRSQGSYLYLKLTLDLFERGHLVIKSASYKVVPVSLAELYQLQCNMKFMTNSAFERSLPILNVSLASLHPLTDEQLFNAINAGFVQGELQWEDFQQRMELLSCFLIKRRDKTRMFCHPSFREWLVWRADGESTDFLCDPRTGHALMAFMLSRQEGKLNRQQTMELGHHILKAHIFKGLSKKTGVSSSVLQALWINCSTDGLSAALASLRNLYTPNVKVSRLLMLGGANVNYRTEVLNNAPVLCVQCHLGHQEIVSLLLEFGASVDVVSENGMSPLCFSAAAGHLGQVMLLCKKEAKVDHVDKSGQCALVHAALRGHLEIIQYLLELEWSAEGQQQDCSLKSKALQQALIAASSMGHTQHAVQIDSHDTLWGEIGMFSSIFLHYTALLYYHQLFLHSEPHCCN
;
A
#
# COMPACT_ATOMS: atom_id res chain seq x y z
N MET A 1 9.42 11.52 15.55
CA MET A 1 8.59 12.74 15.39
C MET A 1 9.26 14.04 15.88
N ALA A 2 10.02 14.06 16.99
CA ALA A 2 10.63 15.32 17.48
C ALA A 2 11.80 15.85 16.61
N SER A 3 12.60 14.98 16.00
CA SER A 3 13.83 15.41 15.31
C SER A 3 13.59 16.24 14.03
N LEU A 4 12.49 16.02 13.29
CA LEU A 4 12.26 16.78 12.05
C LEU A 4 11.76 18.20 12.26
N ALA A 5 10.98 18.41 13.33
CA ALA A 5 10.51 19.74 13.67
C ALA A 5 11.69 20.68 13.88
N PHE A 6 12.82 20.21 14.43
CA PHE A 6 14.04 21.00 14.64
C PHE A 6 14.87 21.20 13.37
N VAL A 7 15.02 20.18 12.52
CA VAL A 7 15.80 20.29 11.26
C VAL A 7 15.14 21.23 10.24
N LEU A 8 13.80 21.29 10.22
CA LEU A 8 13.05 22.06 9.24
C LEU A 8 12.55 23.42 9.74
N VAL A 9 12.79 23.82 11.01
CA VAL A 9 12.40 25.16 11.53
C VAL A 9 12.79 26.29 10.57
N PRO A 10 14.01 26.33 9.99
CA PRO A 10 14.41 27.40 9.09
C PRO A 10 13.62 27.42 7.77
N PHE A 11 13.03 26.29 7.40
CA PHE A 11 12.38 26.05 6.11
C PHE A 11 10.85 25.93 6.21
N VAL A 12 10.25 26.19 7.38
CA VAL A 12 8.79 26.03 7.60
C VAL A 12 7.97 26.80 6.56
N PHE A 13 8.44 27.99 6.14
CA PHE A 13 7.77 28.80 5.12
C PHE A 13 7.88 28.24 3.69
N GLN A 14 8.78 27.28 3.44
CA GLN A 14 8.94 26.60 2.16
C GLN A 14 8.19 25.27 2.09
N VAL A 15 7.73 24.73 3.22
CA VAL A 15 6.95 23.48 3.24
C VAL A 15 5.53 23.76 2.76
N VAL A 16 5.18 23.25 1.58
CA VAL A 16 3.87 23.45 0.93
C VAL A 16 2.94 22.24 1.08
N ALA A 17 3.49 21.06 1.38
CA ALA A 17 2.73 19.88 1.72
C ALA A 17 3.53 18.95 2.65
N TYR A 18 2.82 18.13 3.41
CA TYR A 18 3.42 17.14 4.29
C TYR A 18 2.58 15.86 4.32
N HIS A 19 3.21 14.72 4.57
CA HIS A 19 2.52 13.45 4.71
C HIS A 19 3.20 12.62 5.80
N TYR A 20 2.43 12.20 6.81
CA TYR A 20 2.94 11.37 7.89
C TYR A 20 2.46 9.94 7.65
N CYS A 21 3.38 9.03 7.35
CA CYS A 21 3.05 7.62 7.25
C CYS A 21 2.94 7.04 8.67
N GLN A 22 1.84 6.34 8.96
CA GLN A 22 1.55 5.82 10.28
C GLN A 22 1.01 4.40 10.19
N ALA A 23 1.74 3.42 10.73
CA ALA A 23 1.35 2.01 10.65
C ALA A 23 0.02 1.69 11.37
N ASP A 24 -0.45 2.53 12.29
CA ASP A 24 -1.75 2.44 12.96
C ASP A 24 -2.88 3.18 12.22
N ASN A 25 -2.57 3.79 11.06
CA ASN A 25 -3.54 4.41 10.17
C ASN A 25 -3.25 4.04 8.71
N THR A 26 -3.83 2.93 8.26
CA THR A 26 -3.61 2.37 6.92
C THR A 26 -3.83 3.37 5.79
N TYR A 27 -4.76 4.32 5.93
CA TYR A 27 -5.01 5.35 4.91
C TYR A 27 -3.75 6.18 4.63
N THR A 28 -2.91 6.43 5.62
CA THR A 28 -1.65 7.17 5.42
C THR A 28 -0.56 6.35 4.73
N CYS A 29 -0.77 5.06 4.53
CA CYS A 29 0.21 4.14 3.93
C CYS A 29 -0.12 3.78 2.48
N LEU A 30 -1.30 4.19 1.99
CA LEU A 30 -1.78 3.86 0.65
C LEU A 30 -1.44 4.97 -0.34
N VAL A 31 -0.92 4.59 -1.51
CA VAL A 31 -0.55 5.52 -2.59
C VAL A 31 -1.73 6.40 -3.06
N PRO A 32 -2.96 5.88 -3.28
CA PRO A 32 -4.09 6.71 -3.69
C PRO A 32 -4.42 7.84 -2.71
N GLU A 33 -4.35 7.52 -1.41
CA GLU A 33 -4.60 8.48 -0.33
C GLU A 33 -3.46 9.50 -0.21
N PHE A 34 -2.21 9.04 -0.37
CA PHE A 34 -1.05 9.92 -0.46
C PHE A 34 -1.21 10.95 -1.60
N VAL A 35 -1.53 10.50 -2.82
CA VAL A 35 -1.75 11.38 -3.98
C VAL A 35 -2.88 12.38 -3.71
N HIS A 36 -4.03 11.89 -3.24
CA HIS A 36 -5.19 12.73 -2.95
C HIS A 36 -4.89 13.77 -1.85
N SER A 37 -4.23 13.35 -0.76
CA SER A 37 -3.85 14.20 0.37
C SER A 37 -2.84 15.28 -0.02
N ILE A 38 -1.78 14.92 -0.74
CA ILE A 38 -0.77 15.88 -1.21
C ILE A 38 -1.42 16.92 -2.12
N ALA A 39 -2.26 16.51 -3.07
CA ALA A 39 -2.98 17.45 -3.93
C ALA A 39 -3.85 18.43 -3.13
N ALA A 40 -4.55 17.94 -2.09
CA ALA A 40 -5.36 18.76 -1.21
C ALA A 40 -4.52 19.74 -0.36
N LEU A 41 -3.34 19.32 0.12
CA LEU A 41 -2.43 20.19 0.88
C LEU A 41 -1.80 21.27 0.01
N LEU A 42 -1.34 20.92 -1.19
CA LEU A 42 -0.83 21.90 -2.16
C LEU A 42 -1.91 22.93 -2.55
N CYS A 43 -3.17 22.50 -2.67
CA CYS A 43 -4.30 23.40 -2.89
C CYS A 43 -4.56 24.35 -1.71
N ARG A 44 -4.20 23.97 -0.48
CA ARG A 44 -4.34 24.81 0.72
C ARG A 44 -3.12 25.68 0.99
N ALA A 45 -1.97 25.37 0.41
CA ALA A 45 -0.74 26.14 0.57
C ALA A 45 -0.93 27.56 0.01
N HIS A 46 -0.69 28.57 0.85
CA HIS A 46 -0.88 29.97 0.47
C HIS A 46 0.05 30.39 -0.65
N GLN A 47 1.25 29.79 -0.70
CA GLN A 47 2.27 29.99 -1.73
C GLN A 47 1.81 29.49 -3.11
N LEU A 48 0.84 28.56 -3.15
CA LEU A 48 0.35 27.91 -4.37
C LEU A 48 -1.13 28.27 -4.64
N SER A 49 -1.55 29.49 -4.28
CA SER A 49 -2.93 29.97 -4.50
C SER A 49 -3.39 29.87 -5.97
N ALA A 50 -2.48 30.08 -6.93
CA ALA A 50 -2.77 29.92 -8.36
C ALA A 50 -3.17 28.48 -8.75
N TYR A 51 -2.60 27.46 -8.07
CA TYR A 51 -2.96 26.06 -8.27
C TYR A 51 -4.36 25.77 -7.73
N ARG A 52 -4.71 26.34 -6.56
CA ARG A 52 -6.08 26.28 -6.04
C ARG A 52 -7.10 26.88 -7.01
N GLU A 53 -6.82 28.08 -7.53
CA GLU A 53 -7.70 28.73 -8.49
C GLU A 53 -7.89 27.92 -9.76
N LEU A 54 -6.81 27.31 -10.26
CA LEU A 54 -6.88 26.42 -11.42
C LEU A 54 -7.76 25.20 -11.14
N LEU A 55 -7.55 24.52 -10.01
CA LEU A 55 -8.38 23.37 -9.63
C LEU A 55 -9.85 23.74 -9.50
N LEU A 56 -10.17 24.89 -8.91
CA LEU A 56 -11.56 25.36 -8.78
C LEU A 56 -12.22 25.67 -10.13
N LYS A 57 -11.44 26.14 -11.12
CA LYS A 57 -11.92 26.45 -12.46
C LYS A 57 -12.08 25.23 -13.36
N GLU A 58 -11.30 24.17 -13.13
CA GLU A 58 -11.21 23.00 -14.02
C GLU A 58 -11.79 21.73 -13.36
N PRO A 59 -13.08 21.39 -13.60
CA PRO A 59 -13.71 20.20 -13.02
C PRO A 59 -13.04 18.89 -13.41
N HIS A 60 -12.41 18.84 -14.58
CA HIS A 60 -11.67 17.67 -15.03
C HIS A 60 -10.48 17.34 -14.12
N LEU A 61 -9.73 18.35 -13.67
CA LEU A 61 -8.62 18.15 -12.74
C LEU A 61 -9.12 17.68 -11.36
N GLN A 62 -10.26 18.21 -10.89
CA GLN A 62 -10.89 17.74 -9.66
C GLN A 62 -11.31 16.27 -9.77
N SER A 63 -11.90 15.88 -10.90
CA SER A 63 -12.29 14.49 -11.16
C SER A 63 -11.08 13.57 -11.21
N MET A 64 -9.98 14.01 -11.85
CA MET A 64 -8.73 13.26 -11.93
C MET A 64 -8.04 13.07 -10.57
N LEU A 65 -8.16 14.04 -9.67
CA LEU A 65 -7.63 13.98 -8.30
C LEU A 65 -8.62 13.42 -7.29
N SER A 66 -9.80 12.99 -7.72
CA SER A 66 -10.75 12.30 -6.84
C SER A 66 -10.15 10.98 -6.34
N LEU A 67 -10.51 10.58 -5.12
CA LEU A 67 -9.99 9.33 -4.54
C LEU A 67 -10.26 8.12 -5.44
N ARG A 68 -11.41 8.08 -6.13
CA ARG A 68 -11.73 7.05 -7.12
C ARG A 68 -10.67 6.98 -8.21
N SER A 69 -10.33 8.10 -8.84
CA SER A 69 -9.34 8.18 -9.91
C SER A 69 -7.93 7.86 -9.40
N CYS A 70 -7.58 8.32 -8.19
CA CYS A 70 -6.30 8.00 -7.56
C CYS A 70 -6.15 6.50 -7.26
N VAL A 71 -7.24 5.77 -6.98
CA VAL A 71 -7.21 4.31 -6.81
C VAL A 71 -6.99 3.60 -8.15
N GLN A 72 -7.57 4.12 -9.23
CA GLN A 72 -7.47 3.52 -10.56
C GLN A 72 -6.09 3.71 -11.19
N ASP A 73 -5.56 4.94 -11.13
CA ASP A 73 -4.25 5.29 -11.70
C ASP A 73 -3.61 6.44 -10.90
N PRO A 74 -2.92 6.14 -9.78
CA PRO A 74 -2.28 7.16 -8.96
C PRO A 74 -1.15 7.89 -9.70
N MET A 75 -0.48 7.22 -10.64
CA MET A 75 0.64 7.79 -11.40
C MET A 75 0.14 8.88 -12.34
N ALA A 76 -0.91 8.61 -13.11
CA ALA A 76 -1.49 9.60 -14.00
C ALA A 76 -2.18 10.73 -13.22
N ALA A 77 -2.85 10.42 -12.10
CA ALA A 77 -3.46 11.42 -11.24
C ALA A 77 -2.43 12.40 -10.67
N PHE A 78 -1.31 11.91 -10.15
CA PHE A 78 -0.27 12.79 -9.61
C PHE A 78 0.46 13.57 -10.73
N ARG A 79 0.81 12.91 -11.83
CA ARG A 79 1.54 13.57 -12.92
C ARG A 79 0.70 14.67 -13.59
N ARG A 80 -0.49 14.33 -14.07
CA ARG A 80 -1.35 15.26 -14.84
C ARG A 80 -2.21 16.15 -13.96
N GLY A 81 -2.53 15.70 -12.74
CA GLY A 81 -3.33 16.47 -11.79
C GLY A 81 -2.50 17.41 -10.91
N VAL A 82 -1.24 17.06 -10.60
CA VAL A 82 -0.39 17.86 -9.69
C VAL A 82 0.83 18.44 -10.39
N LEU A 83 1.71 17.60 -10.93
CA LEU A 83 3.03 18.05 -11.42
C LEU A 83 2.95 18.93 -12.67
N GLU A 84 2.23 18.47 -13.70
CA GLU A 84 2.07 19.21 -14.97
C GLU A 84 1.38 20.57 -14.74
N PRO A 85 0.26 20.68 -13.99
CA PRO A 85 -0.34 21.97 -13.67
C PRO A 85 0.58 22.92 -12.91
N LEU A 86 1.31 22.43 -11.90
CA LEU A 86 2.27 23.27 -11.15
C LEU A 86 3.42 23.75 -12.04
N ALA A 87 3.96 22.89 -12.90
CA ALA A 87 5.00 23.27 -13.85
C ALA A 87 4.52 24.33 -14.85
N ASN A 88 3.30 24.20 -15.35
CA ASN A 88 2.69 25.18 -16.27
C ASN A 88 2.48 26.53 -15.58
N LEU A 89 1.92 26.55 -14.37
CA LEU A 89 1.73 27.77 -13.59
C LEU A 89 3.06 28.47 -13.25
N ARG A 90 4.12 27.71 -12.99
CA ARG A 90 5.47 28.26 -12.78
C ARG A 90 6.03 28.88 -14.06
N LYS A 91 5.84 28.23 -15.22
CA LYS A 91 6.23 28.75 -16.53
C LYS A 91 5.50 30.06 -16.87
N GLU A 92 4.24 30.18 -16.46
CA GLU A 92 3.42 31.40 -16.58
C GLU A 92 3.74 32.47 -15.53
N ARG A 93 4.72 32.23 -14.64
CA ARG A 93 5.10 33.12 -13.52
C ARG A 93 3.94 33.43 -12.56
N ARG A 94 2.97 32.50 -12.45
CA ARG A 94 1.85 32.59 -11.49
C ARG A 94 2.17 32.01 -10.12
N ILE A 95 3.30 31.33 -10.00
CA ILE A 95 3.87 30.83 -8.74
C ILE A 95 5.19 31.56 -8.50
N PRO A 96 5.47 32.09 -7.29
CA PRO A 96 6.71 32.82 -6.99
C PRO A 96 7.96 32.00 -7.31
N GLU A 97 9.08 32.64 -7.66
CA GLU A 97 10.34 31.98 -8.04
C GLU A 97 11.17 31.45 -6.85
N GLU A 98 10.51 30.75 -5.92
CA GLU A 98 11.14 30.13 -4.75
C GLU A 98 11.15 28.60 -4.87
N ASP A 99 12.00 27.95 -4.06
CA ASP A 99 12.00 26.49 -3.89
C ASP A 99 10.98 26.11 -2.80
N TYR A 100 10.22 25.05 -3.06
CA TYR A 100 9.20 24.55 -2.15
C TYR A 100 9.45 23.08 -1.81
N ILE A 101 9.02 22.66 -0.62
CA ILE A 101 9.29 21.35 -0.06
C ILE A 101 7.98 20.59 0.16
N ILE A 102 7.95 19.35 -0.29
CA ILE A 102 7.01 18.33 0.17
C ILE A 102 7.74 17.44 1.17
N LEU A 103 7.19 17.34 2.38
CA LEU A 103 7.74 16.51 3.43
C LEU A 103 7.01 15.17 3.53
N ILE A 104 7.73 14.05 3.56
CA ILE A 104 7.17 12.73 3.84
C ILE A 104 7.90 12.15 5.06
N ASP A 105 7.20 12.05 6.19
CA ASP A 105 7.75 11.52 7.41
C ASP A 105 7.38 10.04 7.61
N GLY A 106 8.36 9.24 8.01
CA GLY A 106 8.19 7.84 8.39
C GLY A 106 7.91 6.90 7.22
N LEU A 107 8.55 7.08 6.06
CA LEU A 107 8.26 6.31 4.84
C LEU A 107 8.22 4.78 5.07
N ASN A 108 9.08 4.29 5.98
CA ASN A 108 9.13 2.88 6.38
C ASN A 108 7.82 2.36 7.01
N GLU A 109 7.00 3.23 7.61
CA GLU A 109 5.73 2.84 8.24
C GLU A 109 4.72 2.35 7.18
N ALA A 110 4.82 2.81 5.94
CA ALA A 110 3.98 2.36 4.85
C ALA A 110 4.25 0.89 4.45
N GLU A 111 5.45 0.39 4.70
CA GLU A 111 5.86 -0.97 4.35
C GLU A 111 5.18 -2.04 5.21
N PHE A 112 4.68 -1.69 6.41
CA PHE A 112 3.87 -2.59 7.22
C PHE A 112 2.52 -2.95 6.55
N HIS A 113 2.07 -2.13 5.60
CA HIS A 113 0.85 -2.32 4.82
C HIS A 113 1.15 -2.53 3.33
N LYS A 114 2.36 -3.02 3.02
CA LYS A 114 2.76 -3.33 1.64
C LYS A 114 1.70 -4.23 0.98
N PRO A 115 1.14 -3.81 -0.16
CA PRO A 115 0.12 -4.61 -0.84
C PRO A 115 0.77 -5.80 -1.56
N ASP A 116 -0.02 -6.85 -1.79
CA ASP A 116 0.41 -8.02 -2.59
C ASP A 116 0.72 -7.57 -4.05
N TYR A 117 -0.01 -6.57 -4.53
CA TYR A 117 0.11 -5.97 -5.87
C TYR A 117 0.07 -4.44 -5.83
N GLY A 118 0.81 -3.81 -6.74
CA GLY A 118 0.89 -2.35 -6.85
C GLY A 118 2.10 -1.77 -6.13
N ASP A 119 2.05 -0.47 -5.86
CA ASP A 119 3.16 0.28 -5.30
C ASP A 119 2.99 0.56 -3.81
N THR A 120 4.09 0.52 -3.06
CA THR A 120 4.19 1.24 -1.79
C THR A 120 4.48 2.71 -2.06
N ILE A 121 4.38 3.57 -1.05
CA ILE A 121 4.74 4.99 -1.21
C ILE A 121 6.20 5.12 -1.68
N ALA A 122 7.11 4.28 -1.19
CA ALA A 122 8.53 4.29 -1.58
C ALA A 122 8.73 3.93 -3.07
N SER A 123 8.13 2.84 -3.53
CA SER A 123 8.24 2.42 -4.93
C SER A 123 7.52 3.38 -5.88
N PHE A 124 6.38 3.95 -5.44
CA PHE A 124 5.68 5.00 -6.19
C PHE A 124 6.57 6.23 -6.40
N ILE A 125 7.19 6.76 -5.33
CA ILE A 125 8.11 7.90 -5.42
C ILE A 125 9.25 7.60 -6.39
N THR A 126 9.85 6.41 -6.28
CA THR A 126 10.94 5.97 -7.16
C THR A 126 10.54 6.08 -8.64
N LYS A 127 9.31 5.69 -9.00
CA LYS A 127 8.81 5.75 -10.38
C LYS A 127 8.51 7.18 -10.86
N ILE A 128 8.07 8.07 -9.96
CA ILE A 128 7.59 9.41 -10.37
C ILE A 128 8.62 10.52 -10.18
N ILE A 129 9.67 10.32 -9.38
CA ILE A 129 10.60 11.38 -8.98
C ILE A 129 11.28 12.08 -10.16
N ALA A 130 11.57 11.35 -11.24
CA ALA A 130 12.14 11.92 -12.47
C ALA A 130 11.21 12.92 -13.18
N LYS A 131 9.93 13.00 -12.79
CA LYS A 131 8.95 13.96 -13.32
C LYS A 131 8.78 15.20 -12.44
N PHE A 132 9.38 15.24 -11.25
CA PHE A 132 9.30 16.42 -10.39
C PHE A 132 10.07 17.60 -11.00
N PRO A 133 9.51 18.82 -10.96
CA PRO A 133 10.27 20.00 -11.35
C PRO A 133 11.37 20.27 -10.32
N SER A 134 12.50 20.81 -10.77
CA SER A 134 13.69 21.01 -9.93
C SER A 134 13.45 21.90 -8.71
N TRP A 135 12.48 22.82 -8.75
CA TRP A 135 12.14 23.73 -7.65
C TRP A 135 11.23 23.10 -6.58
N LEU A 136 10.58 21.97 -6.87
CA LEU A 136 9.71 21.26 -5.92
C LEU A 136 10.48 20.08 -5.33
N LYS A 137 11.07 20.29 -4.16
CA LYS A 137 11.93 19.33 -3.48
C LYS A 137 11.10 18.32 -2.68
N LEU A 138 11.61 17.11 -2.56
CA LEU A 138 11.06 16.09 -1.67
C LEU A 138 12.04 15.82 -0.53
N VAL A 139 11.56 15.91 0.70
CA VAL A 139 12.31 15.48 1.90
C VAL A 139 11.61 14.28 2.47
N VAL A 140 12.33 13.18 2.64
CA VAL A 140 11.78 11.90 3.09
C VAL A 140 12.58 11.38 4.25
N THR A 141 11.91 10.81 5.25
CA THR A 141 12.55 10.21 6.41
C THR A 141 12.27 8.72 6.46
N VAL A 142 13.27 7.95 6.86
CA VAL A 142 13.24 6.50 6.94
C VAL A 142 14.06 6.08 8.15
N ARG A 143 13.62 5.04 8.87
CA ARG A 143 14.44 4.43 9.92
C ARG A 143 15.56 3.60 9.31
N ILE A 144 16.72 3.57 9.97
CA ILE A 144 17.92 2.84 9.50
C ILE A 144 17.65 1.37 9.16
N ASN A 145 16.85 0.68 9.97
CA ASN A 145 16.50 -0.74 9.77
C ASN A 145 15.74 -1.03 8.47
N LEU A 146 15.22 0.00 7.79
CA LEU A 146 14.48 -0.11 6.53
C LEU A 146 15.00 0.86 5.47
N VAL A 147 16.28 1.28 5.55
CA VAL A 147 16.89 2.20 4.58
C VAL A 147 16.90 1.63 3.15
N GLU A 148 16.89 0.31 3.01
CA GLU A 148 16.89 -0.42 1.74
C GLU A 148 15.73 -0.03 0.82
N ILE A 149 14.58 0.36 1.39
CA ILE A 149 13.40 0.79 0.61
C ILE A 149 13.65 2.09 -0.17
N THR A 150 14.71 2.83 0.21
CA THR A 150 15.15 4.07 -0.45
C THR A 150 16.33 3.86 -1.38
N SER A 151 16.80 2.62 -1.57
CA SER A 151 18.00 2.31 -2.37
C SER A 151 17.94 2.81 -3.80
N LEU A 152 16.74 2.81 -4.41
CA LEU A 152 16.50 3.28 -5.77
C LEU A 152 16.18 4.77 -5.86
N LEU A 153 16.07 5.48 -4.73
CA LEU A 153 15.80 6.92 -4.72
C LEU A 153 17.09 7.69 -4.99
N PRO A 154 17.10 8.63 -5.95
CA PRO A 154 18.28 9.42 -6.30
C PRO A 154 18.51 10.58 -5.31
N PHE A 155 18.29 10.35 -4.02
CA PHE A 155 18.34 11.39 -2.99
C PHE A 155 19.70 11.47 -2.31
N SER A 156 20.07 12.70 -1.94
CA SER A 156 21.15 12.92 -0.99
C SER A 156 20.74 12.37 0.37
N LYS A 157 21.62 11.59 1.00
CA LYS A 157 21.35 10.93 2.27
C LYS A 157 21.98 11.70 3.41
N ILE A 158 21.20 11.92 4.47
CA ILE A 158 21.67 12.47 5.73
C ILE A 158 21.35 11.42 6.79
N SER A 159 22.39 10.92 7.46
CA SER A 159 22.28 9.99 8.59
C SER A 159 22.25 10.81 9.88
N LEU A 160 21.30 10.51 10.76
CA LEU A 160 21.26 11.04 12.13
C LEU A 160 21.74 10.01 13.16
N ASP A 161 22.17 8.83 12.70
CA ASP A 161 22.56 7.71 13.55
C ASP A 161 24.07 7.74 13.89
N ASP A 162 24.88 8.49 13.13
CA ASP A 162 26.32 8.66 13.36
C ASP A 162 26.62 9.70 14.46
N PHE A 163 26.01 9.53 15.64
CA PHE A 163 26.02 10.54 16.71
C PHE A 163 27.33 10.58 17.52
N SER A 164 28.18 9.54 17.48
CA SER A 164 29.40 9.46 18.29
C SER A 164 30.41 10.58 17.97
N ASP A 165 30.45 10.99 16.70
CA ASP A 165 31.42 11.96 16.18
C ASP A 165 30.78 13.28 15.74
N ASN A 166 29.44 13.36 15.76
CA ASN A 166 28.69 14.54 15.32
C ASN A 166 28.51 15.56 16.46
N LYS A 167 29.33 16.60 16.44
CA LYS A 167 29.31 17.67 17.46
C LYS A 167 28.03 18.49 17.41
N GLU A 168 27.44 18.70 16.24
CA GLU A 168 26.18 19.44 16.10
C GLU A 168 25.03 18.72 16.83
N ILE A 169 24.86 17.41 16.62
CA ILE A 169 23.84 16.61 17.31
C ILE A 169 24.07 16.66 18.82
N SER A 170 25.32 16.48 19.30
CA SER A 170 25.63 16.57 20.72
C SER A 170 25.31 17.96 21.31
N ASN A 171 25.56 19.03 20.55
CA ASN A 171 25.24 20.39 20.96
C ASN A 171 23.73 20.62 21.06
N ASP A 172 22.96 20.13 20.09
CA ASP A 172 21.50 20.28 20.07
C ASP A 172 20.84 19.47 21.19
N LEU A 173 21.33 18.25 21.48
CA LEU A 173 20.86 17.45 22.61
C LEU A 173 21.16 18.15 23.94
N ASN A 174 22.39 18.69 24.09
CA ASN A 174 22.77 19.45 25.27
C ASN A 174 21.90 20.70 25.42
N ALA A 175 21.69 21.47 24.34
CA ALA A 175 20.84 22.66 24.35
C ALA A 175 19.42 22.33 24.79
N TYR A 176 18.84 21.22 24.31
CA TYR A 176 17.54 20.75 24.74
C TYR A 176 17.49 20.37 26.23
N ILE A 177 18.50 19.66 26.73
CA ILE A 177 18.60 19.30 28.15
C ILE A 177 18.69 20.56 29.01
N GLN A 178 19.58 21.50 28.65
CA GLN A 178 19.76 22.76 29.36
C GLN A 178 18.46 23.59 29.36
N TYR A 179 17.79 23.68 28.21
CA TYR A 179 16.50 24.35 28.10
C TYR A 179 15.46 23.76 29.06
N ARG A 180 15.33 22.43 29.10
CA ARG A 180 14.39 21.73 29.99
C ARG A 180 14.73 21.93 31.47
N ILE A 181 16.01 21.79 31.86
CA ILE A 181 16.45 21.98 33.24
C ILE A 181 16.24 23.43 33.70
N ASN A 182 16.60 24.41 32.88
CA ASN A 182 16.43 25.82 33.22
C ASN A 182 14.97 26.26 33.21
N GLY A 183 14.13 25.60 32.41
CA GLY A 183 12.70 25.87 32.31
C GLY A 183 11.85 25.26 33.44
N SER A 184 12.39 24.32 34.24
CA SER A 184 11.61 23.57 35.24
C SER A 184 12.33 23.47 36.59
N LYS A 185 11.75 24.11 37.61
CA LYS A 185 12.27 24.05 38.99
C LYS A 185 12.21 22.62 39.55
N ASP A 186 11.22 21.84 39.17
CA ASP A 186 11.05 20.47 39.64
C ASP A 186 12.15 19.56 39.13
N ILE A 187 12.53 19.69 37.84
CA ILE A 187 13.70 19.00 37.30
C ILE A 187 14.95 19.40 38.09
N MET A 188 15.17 20.70 38.29
CA MET A 188 16.34 21.21 39.02
C MET A 188 16.44 20.67 40.45
N ASN A 189 15.30 20.57 41.16
CA ASN A 189 15.25 20.00 42.50
C ASN A 189 15.61 18.51 42.49
N ASN A 190 15.04 17.74 41.54
CA ASN A 190 15.19 16.28 41.49
C ASN A 190 16.56 15.82 40.95
N ILE A 191 17.35 16.70 40.35
CA ILE A 191 18.74 16.42 39.94
C ILE A 191 19.78 16.93 40.94
N SER A 192 19.38 17.73 41.94
CA SER A 192 20.30 18.32 42.91
C SER A 192 20.81 17.29 43.92
N LEU A 193 22.13 17.22 44.10
CA LEU A 193 22.75 16.45 45.19
C LEU A 193 22.91 17.40 46.39
N ASN A 194 22.37 17.03 47.55
CA ASN A 194 22.43 17.83 48.79
C ASN A 194 21.79 19.23 48.70
N GLY A 195 20.78 19.41 47.83
CA GLY A 195 20.00 20.65 47.75
C GLY A 195 20.64 21.80 46.96
N LYS A 196 21.76 21.55 46.27
CA LYS A 196 22.35 22.49 45.30
C LYS A 196 22.68 21.77 43.99
N ALA A 197 22.05 22.19 42.89
CA ALA A 197 22.44 21.79 41.53
C ALA A 197 23.47 22.80 41.02
N ASP A 198 24.75 22.59 41.33
CA ASP A 198 25.82 23.42 40.79
C ASP A 198 26.00 23.16 39.27
N PRO A 199 26.47 24.14 38.49
CA PRO A 199 26.63 24.00 37.04
C PRO A 199 27.48 22.79 36.62
N ILE A 200 28.43 22.37 37.47
CA ILE A 200 29.30 21.22 37.22
C ILE A 200 28.50 19.92 37.30
N THR A 201 27.64 19.74 38.30
CA THR A 201 26.79 18.54 38.42
C THR A 201 25.77 18.46 37.29
N VAL A 202 25.19 19.60 36.90
CA VAL A 202 24.28 19.69 35.74
C VAL A 202 25.01 19.31 34.44
N GLY A 203 26.24 19.78 34.25
CA GLY A 203 27.08 19.42 33.10
C GLY A 203 27.42 17.92 33.03
N LYS A 204 27.76 17.31 34.18
CA LYS A 204 28.02 15.86 34.27
C LYS A 204 26.78 15.02 33.96
N LEU A 205 25.62 15.40 34.51
CA LEU A 205 24.35 14.74 34.21
C LEU A 205 23.99 14.89 32.73
N SER A 206 24.13 16.09 32.17
CA SER A 206 23.85 16.34 30.74
C SER A 206 24.71 15.44 29.84
N SER A 207 26.01 15.34 30.14
CA SER A 207 26.93 14.45 29.43
C SER A 207 26.51 12.98 29.54
N HIS A 208 26.07 12.55 30.73
CA HIS A 208 25.57 11.19 30.94
C HIS A 208 24.29 10.92 30.13
N LEU A 209 23.32 11.85 30.16
CA LEU A 209 22.06 11.71 29.43
C LEU A 209 22.28 11.71 27.91
N ILE A 210 23.18 12.55 27.40
CA ILE A 210 23.56 12.55 25.97
C ILE A 210 24.12 11.18 25.58
N SER A 211 25.09 10.67 26.36
CA SER A 211 25.68 9.35 26.11
C SER A 211 24.64 8.23 26.13
N ARG A 212 23.68 8.26 27.06
CA ARG A 212 22.60 7.25 27.13
C ARG A 212 21.54 7.41 26.05
N SER A 213 21.31 8.62 25.56
CA SER A 213 20.27 8.89 24.57
C SER A 213 20.55 8.25 23.21
N GLN A 214 21.82 8.04 22.86
CA GLN A 214 22.22 7.54 21.53
C GLN A 214 21.56 8.35 20.40
N GLY A 215 21.51 9.69 20.55
CA GLY A 215 20.84 10.58 19.59
C GLY A 215 19.32 10.75 19.79
N SER A 216 18.68 9.96 20.66
CA SER A 216 17.23 9.95 20.83
C SER A 216 16.70 11.09 21.70
N TYR A 217 16.11 12.09 21.04
CA TYR A 217 15.31 13.12 21.71
C TYR A 217 14.13 12.55 22.50
N LEU A 218 13.55 11.44 22.05
CA LEU A 218 12.44 10.81 22.76
C LEU A 218 12.90 10.24 24.10
N TYR A 219 14.05 9.57 24.13
CA TYR A 219 14.65 9.10 25.37
C TYR A 219 14.88 10.28 26.34
N LEU A 220 15.52 11.36 25.87
CA LEU A 220 15.78 12.54 26.70
C LEU A 220 14.50 13.17 27.22
N LYS A 221 13.50 13.35 26.35
CA LYS A 221 12.20 13.89 26.73
C LYS A 221 11.57 13.06 27.85
N LEU A 222 11.43 11.74 27.65
CA LEU A 222 10.75 10.89 28.63
C LEU A 222 11.52 10.81 29.95
N THR A 223 12.86 10.75 29.92
CA THR A 223 13.68 10.79 31.13
C THR A 223 13.52 12.10 31.89
N LEU A 224 13.53 13.25 31.18
CA LEU A 224 13.32 14.57 31.80
C LEU A 224 11.90 14.77 32.31
N ASP A 225 10.89 14.23 31.62
CA ASP A 225 9.49 14.24 32.09
C ASP A 225 9.34 13.43 33.41
N LEU A 226 10.12 12.36 33.59
CA LEU A 226 10.15 11.60 34.84
C LEU A 226 10.85 12.35 35.98
N PHE A 227 11.93 13.09 35.68
CA PHE A 227 12.53 14.01 36.65
C PHE A 227 11.56 15.12 37.04
N GLU A 228 10.88 15.73 36.07
CA GLU A 228 9.92 16.81 36.30
C GLU A 228 8.77 16.38 37.20
N ARG A 229 8.30 15.14 37.05
CA ARG A 229 7.23 14.55 37.89
C ARG A 229 7.73 13.97 39.22
N GLY A 230 9.03 14.02 39.49
CA GLY A 230 9.63 13.45 40.72
C GLY A 230 9.67 11.92 40.77
N HIS A 231 9.48 11.24 39.65
CA HIS A 231 9.58 9.78 39.56
C HIS A 231 11.02 9.30 39.43
N LEU A 232 11.90 10.15 38.92
CA LEU A 232 13.35 9.97 38.98
C LEU A 232 13.95 11.06 39.86
N VAL A 233 14.85 10.67 40.76
CA VAL A 233 15.60 11.58 41.63
C VAL A 233 17.04 11.11 41.70
N ILE A 234 17.99 12.00 41.41
CA ILE A 234 19.42 11.69 41.48
C ILE A 234 19.86 11.64 42.95
N LYS A 235 20.29 10.46 43.40
CA LYS A 235 20.79 10.24 44.77
C LYS A 235 22.30 10.02 44.86
N SER A 236 22.97 9.78 43.73
CA SER A 236 24.43 9.58 43.68
C SER A 236 24.98 9.95 42.30
N ALA A 237 26.29 10.20 42.24
CA ALA A 237 27.01 10.48 40.99
C ALA A 237 27.14 9.27 40.05
N SER A 238 26.65 8.08 40.44
CA SER A 238 26.67 6.89 39.58
C SER A 238 25.54 6.87 38.54
N TYR A 239 24.52 7.73 38.71
CA TYR A 239 23.35 7.84 37.83
C TYR A 239 22.60 6.53 37.55
N LYS A 240 22.79 5.48 38.36
CA LYS A 240 22.16 4.15 38.20
C LYS A 240 20.63 4.16 38.16
N VAL A 241 20.00 5.22 38.65
CA VAL A 241 18.54 5.39 38.63
C VAL A 241 18.02 5.77 37.24
N VAL A 242 18.88 6.28 36.37
CA VAL A 242 18.52 6.67 35.01
C VAL A 242 18.42 5.41 34.14
N PRO A 243 17.27 5.14 33.51
CA PRO A 243 17.10 3.97 32.63
C PRO A 243 18.12 3.98 31.48
N VAL A 244 18.65 2.83 31.10
CA VAL A 244 19.74 2.78 30.10
C VAL A 244 19.25 2.78 28.65
N SER A 245 17.96 2.53 28.43
CA SER A 245 17.35 2.45 27.11
C SER A 245 15.92 3.00 27.08
N LEU A 246 15.39 3.20 25.88
CA LEU A 246 13.99 3.58 25.68
C LEU A 246 13.02 2.48 26.12
N ALA A 247 13.41 1.20 25.99
CA ALA A 247 12.61 0.07 26.44
C ALA A 247 12.45 0.06 27.97
N GLU A 248 13.53 0.33 28.72
CA GLU A 248 13.45 0.45 30.18
C GLU A 248 12.59 1.64 30.63
N LEU A 249 12.62 2.76 29.89
CA LEU A 249 11.70 3.89 30.15
C LEU A 249 10.24 3.48 29.99
N TYR A 250 9.91 2.73 28.94
CA TYR A 250 8.56 2.22 28.74
C TYR A 250 8.16 1.22 29.82
N GLN A 251 9.04 0.30 30.19
CA GLN A 251 8.79 -0.65 31.26
C GLN A 251 8.55 0.08 32.60
N LEU A 252 9.36 1.08 32.93
CA LEU A 252 9.19 1.90 34.14
C LEU A 252 7.85 2.64 34.13
N GLN A 253 7.50 3.29 33.03
CA GLN A 253 6.21 3.98 32.89
C GLN A 253 5.02 3.03 33.04
N CYS A 254 5.09 1.83 32.45
CA CYS A 254 4.08 0.79 32.62
C CYS A 254 4.00 0.32 34.08
N ASN A 255 5.12 0.03 34.74
CA ASN A 255 5.15 -0.38 36.15
C ASN A 255 4.54 0.66 37.08
N MET A 256 4.77 1.95 36.81
CA MET A 256 4.19 3.05 37.60
C MET A 256 2.68 3.20 37.38
N LYS A 257 2.17 2.81 36.21
CA LYS A 257 0.74 2.89 35.88
C LYS A 257 -0.02 1.63 36.28
N PHE A 258 0.62 0.48 36.18
CA PHE A 258 0.06 -0.83 36.48
C PHE A 258 0.78 -1.44 37.69
N MET A 259 0.28 -1.12 38.88
CA MET A 259 0.86 -1.60 40.14
C MET A 259 0.79 -3.12 40.32
N THR A 260 -0.04 -3.80 39.54
CA THR A 260 -0.18 -5.27 39.53
C THR A 260 -0.39 -5.78 38.11
N ASN A 261 -0.02 -7.03 37.85
CA ASN A 261 -0.27 -7.70 36.56
C ASN A 261 -1.76 -7.71 36.21
N SER A 262 -2.63 -7.92 37.21
CA SER A 262 -4.09 -7.88 37.02
C SER A 262 -4.59 -6.52 36.54
N ALA A 263 -4.00 -5.40 36.99
CA ALA A 263 -4.38 -4.08 36.51
C ALA A 263 -4.06 -3.89 35.02
N PHE A 264 -2.93 -4.42 34.57
CA PHE A 264 -2.57 -4.43 33.15
C PHE A 264 -3.48 -5.35 32.34
N GLU A 265 -3.73 -6.58 32.81
CA GLU A 265 -4.61 -7.55 32.15
C GLU A 265 -6.02 -6.98 31.91
N ARG A 266 -6.55 -6.17 32.83
CA ARG A 266 -7.84 -5.47 32.63
C ARG A 266 -7.79 -4.46 31.48
N SER A 267 -6.65 -3.85 31.20
CA SER A 267 -6.46 -2.84 30.16
C SER A 267 -6.01 -3.43 28.81
N LEU A 268 -5.51 -4.67 28.85
CA LEU A 268 -4.97 -5.39 27.69
C LEU A 268 -5.92 -5.48 26.49
N PRO A 269 -7.25 -5.70 26.63
CA PRO A 269 -8.16 -5.71 25.49
C PRO A 269 -8.18 -4.38 24.71
N ILE A 270 -8.09 -3.24 25.40
CA ILE A 270 -8.06 -1.91 24.75
C ILE A 270 -6.78 -1.78 23.92
N LEU A 271 -5.64 -2.17 24.49
CA LEU A 271 -4.35 -2.13 23.80
C LEU A 271 -4.35 -3.07 22.58
N ASN A 272 -4.79 -4.31 22.74
CA ASN A 272 -4.84 -5.29 21.66
C ASN A 272 -5.73 -4.81 20.51
N VAL A 273 -6.93 -4.27 20.79
CA VAL A 273 -7.80 -3.67 19.77
C VAL A 273 -7.11 -2.49 19.09
N SER A 274 -6.50 -1.58 19.86
CA SER A 274 -5.80 -0.41 19.31
C SER A 274 -4.58 -0.79 18.44
N LEU A 275 -3.91 -1.90 18.75
CA LEU A 275 -2.79 -2.42 17.98
C LEU A 275 -3.24 -3.09 16.67
N ALA A 276 -4.42 -3.71 16.69
CA ALA A 276 -5.00 -4.46 15.59
C ALA A 276 -5.84 -3.62 14.63
N SER A 277 -6.33 -2.45 15.05
CA SER A 277 -7.19 -1.61 14.23
C SER A 277 -6.45 -1.07 13.00
N LEU A 278 -7.17 -0.97 11.88
CA LEU A 278 -6.64 -0.45 10.62
C LEU A 278 -6.60 1.08 10.57
N HIS A 279 -7.28 1.72 11.51
CA HIS A 279 -7.33 3.17 11.69
C HIS A 279 -7.53 3.52 13.17
N PRO A 280 -7.21 4.76 13.57
CA PRO A 280 -7.54 5.27 14.90
C PRO A 280 -9.04 5.12 15.21
N LEU A 281 -9.37 4.69 16.42
CA LEU A 281 -10.74 4.43 16.87
C LEU A 281 -11.17 5.46 17.92
N THR A 282 -12.46 5.78 17.96
CA THR A 282 -13.05 6.56 19.05
C THR A 282 -13.19 5.70 20.32
N ASP A 283 -13.39 6.36 21.47
CA ASP A 283 -13.67 5.66 22.74
C ASP A 283 -14.89 4.73 22.63
N GLU A 284 -15.92 5.15 21.91
CA GLU A 284 -17.14 4.36 21.65
C GLU A 284 -16.86 3.13 20.77
N GLN A 285 -16.07 3.28 19.71
CA GLN A 285 -15.68 2.15 18.86
C GLN A 285 -14.82 1.14 19.63
N LEU A 286 -13.88 1.61 20.46
CA LEU A 286 -13.08 0.74 21.33
C LEU A 286 -13.95 -0.03 22.33
N PHE A 287 -14.92 0.66 22.95
CA PHE A 287 -15.88 0.05 23.87
C PHE A 287 -16.71 -1.03 23.17
N ASN A 288 -17.27 -0.72 22.00
CA ASN A 288 -18.06 -1.66 21.20
C ASN A 288 -17.21 -2.87 20.76
N ALA A 289 -15.95 -2.65 20.40
CA ALA A 289 -15.03 -3.74 20.03
C ALA A 289 -14.79 -4.71 21.19
N ILE A 290 -14.58 -4.19 22.40
CA ILE A 290 -14.37 -5.00 23.59
C ILE A 290 -15.65 -5.75 23.96
N ASN A 291 -16.79 -5.07 23.95
CA ASN A 291 -18.08 -5.68 24.28
C ASN A 291 -18.53 -6.73 23.27
N ALA A 292 -18.10 -6.64 22.01
CA ALA A 292 -18.37 -7.66 21.01
C ALA A 292 -17.79 -9.04 21.37
N GLY A 293 -16.76 -9.08 22.22
CA GLY A 293 -16.17 -10.32 22.73
C GLY A 293 -16.96 -11.02 23.85
N PHE A 294 -17.97 -10.35 24.44
CA PHE A 294 -18.80 -10.94 25.50
C PHE A 294 -20.01 -11.67 24.91
N VAL A 295 -20.29 -12.86 25.44
CA VAL A 295 -21.48 -13.66 25.10
C VAL A 295 -22.61 -13.42 26.12
N GLN A 296 -22.25 -13.23 27.39
CA GLN A 296 -23.16 -12.93 28.50
C GLN A 296 -22.60 -11.76 29.30
N GLY A 297 -23.48 -10.82 29.69
CA GLY A 297 -23.08 -9.56 30.31
C GLY A 297 -22.31 -8.64 29.36
N GLU A 298 -21.86 -7.50 29.90
CA GLU A 298 -21.08 -6.51 29.16
C GLU A 298 -20.17 -5.73 30.12
N LEU A 299 -19.08 -5.19 29.58
CA LEU A 299 -18.29 -4.18 30.26
C LEU A 299 -19.12 -2.90 30.37
N GLN A 300 -19.29 -2.41 31.59
CA GLN A 300 -19.96 -1.14 31.83
C GLN A 300 -19.09 0.04 31.37
N TRP A 301 -19.74 1.13 30.95
CA TRP A 301 -19.06 2.29 30.40
C TRP A 301 -18.14 2.97 31.41
N GLU A 302 -18.54 3.08 32.70
CA GLU A 302 -17.69 3.67 33.73
C GLU A 302 -16.40 2.88 33.93
N ASP A 303 -16.50 1.54 33.94
CA ASP A 303 -15.35 0.65 34.05
C ASP A 303 -14.40 0.78 32.85
N PHE A 304 -14.95 0.93 31.64
CA PHE A 304 -14.16 1.19 30.45
C PHE A 304 -13.46 2.55 30.53
N GLN A 305 -14.15 3.60 30.96
CA GLN A 305 -13.57 4.94 31.12
C GLN A 305 -12.42 4.96 32.14
N GLN A 306 -12.55 4.24 33.26
CA GLN A 306 -11.45 4.09 34.22
C GLN A 306 -10.22 3.45 33.58
N ARG A 307 -10.39 2.40 32.77
CA ARG A 307 -9.27 1.77 32.03
C ARG A 307 -8.66 2.72 31.00
N MET A 308 -9.49 3.51 30.31
CA MET A 308 -9.01 4.54 29.37
C MET A 308 -8.23 5.64 30.07
N GLU A 309 -8.63 6.04 31.28
CA GLU A 309 -7.90 7.03 32.08
C GLU A 309 -6.52 6.51 32.53
N LEU A 310 -6.43 5.23 32.92
CA LEU A 310 -5.13 4.59 33.18
C LEU A 310 -4.22 4.61 31.94
N LEU A 311 -4.81 4.45 30.75
CA LEU A 311 -4.11 4.43 29.47
C LEU A 311 -3.88 5.83 28.87
N SER A 312 -4.32 6.92 29.49
CA SER A 312 -4.34 8.27 28.89
C SER A 312 -2.96 8.79 28.47
N CYS A 313 -1.90 8.35 29.14
CA CYS A 313 -0.52 8.69 28.78
C CYS A 313 0.07 7.88 27.61
N PHE A 314 -0.58 6.76 27.26
CA PHE A 314 -0.17 5.86 26.18
C PHE A 314 -1.06 6.00 24.94
N LEU A 315 -2.36 6.29 25.13
CA LEU A 315 -3.35 6.48 24.08
C LEU A 315 -3.90 7.91 24.08
N ILE A 316 -3.29 8.74 23.24
CA ILE A 316 -3.58 10.17 23.13
C ILE A 316 -4.87 10.38 22.34
N LYS A 317 -5.77 11.21 22.89
CA LYS A 317 -6.99 11.63 22.21
C LYS A 317 -6.69 12.73 21.20
N ARG A 318 -7.04 12.49 19.94
CA ARG A 318 -6.91 13.43 18.81
C ARG A 318 -8.10 14.40 18.76
N ARG A 319 -7.97 15.45 17.95
CA ARG A 319 -9.04 16.46 17.75
C ARG A 319 -10.32 15.87 17.16
N ASP A 320 -10.19 14.83 16.36
CA ASP A 320 -11.30 14.05 15.77
C ASP A 320 -11.90 13.02 16.74
N LYS A 321 -11.52 13.07 18.03
CA LYS A 321 -11.94 12.17 19.12
C LYS A 321 -11.42 10.73 19.01
N THR A 322 -10.58 10.42 18.02
CA THR A 322 -9.92 9.10 17.92
C THR A 322 -8.72 8.99 18.86
N ARG A 323 -8.29 7.77 19.17
CA ARG A 323 -7.13 7.44 20.00
C ARG A 323 -5.97 6.97 19.14
N MET A 324 -4.76 7.40 19.49
CA MET A 324 -3.52 7.03 18.82
C MET A 324 -2.43 6.79 19.85
N PHE A 325 -1.49 5.89 19.57
CA PHE A 325 -0.36 5.67 20.47
C PHE A 325 0.49 6.93 20.61
N CYS A 326 1.01 7.17 21.81
CA CYS A 326 1.81 8.35 22.11
C CYS A 326 3.09 8.44 21.26
N HIS A 327 3.61 7.30 20.79
CA HIS A 327 4.70 7.24 19.82
C HIS A 327 4.74 5.86 19.10
N PRO A 328 5.10 5.79 17.81
CA PRO A 328 5.22 4.52 17.08
C PRO A 328 6.16 3.49 17.72
N SER A 329 7.27 3.92 18.34
CA SER A 329 8.19 3.01 19.03
C SER A 329 7.59 2.38 20.30
N PHE A 330 6.64 3.03 20.98
CA PHE A 330 5.93 2.40 22.10
C PHE A 330 4.98 1.32 21.60
N ARG A 331 4.27 1.58 20.49
CA ARG A 331 3.45 0.58 19.80
C ARG A 331 4.28 -0.64 19.39
N GLU A 332 5.44 -0.42 18.78
CA GLU A 332 6.37 -1.47 18.37
C GLU A 332 6.85 -2.28 19.57
N TRP A 333 7.25 -1.59 20.65
CA TRP A 333 7.59 -2.23 21.91
C TRP A 333 6.43 -3.11 22.37
N LEU A 334 5.17 -2.65 22.44
CA LEU A 334 4.07 -3.52 22.91
C LEU A 334 3.90 -4.85 22.15
N VAL A 335 4.41 -5.00 20.92
CA VAL A 335 4.25 -6.24 20.11
C VAL A 335 5.56 -6.99 19.84
N TRP A 336 6.72 -6.39 20.11
CA TRP A 336 8.02 -6.97 19.82
C TRP A 336 9.06 -6.62 20.91
N ARG A 337 9.97 -7.56 21.16
CA ARG A 337 11.06 -7.45 22.16
C ARG A 337 12.37 -7.87 21.51
N ALA A 338 13.46 -7.20 21.88
CA ALA A 338 14.79 -7.69 21.55
C ALA A 338 15.16 -8.90 22.44
N ASP A 339 16.11 -9.71 21.98
CA ASP A 339 16.57 -10.87 22.73
C ASP A 339 17.11 -10.46 24.11
N GLY A 340 16.61 -11.12 25.16
CA GLY A 340 17.00 -10.87 26.55
C GLY A 340 16.22 -9.75 27.26
N GLU A 341 15.32 -9.04 26.58
CA GLU A 341 14.40 -8.09 27.23
C GLU A 341 13.24 -8.79 27.95
N SER A 342 12.68 -8.14 28.97
CA SER A 342 11.50 -8.66 29.69
C SER A 342 10.28 -8.72 28.76
N THR A 343 9.54 -9.83 28.81
CA THR A 343 8.26 -10.00 28.10
C THR A 343 7.08 -9.35 28.82
N ASP A 344 7.30 -8.64 29.92
CA ASP A 344 6.24 -7.91 30.63
C ASP A 344 5.56 -6.92 29.68
N PHE A 345 4.24 -6.76 29.87
CA PHE A 345 3.40 -5.86 29.09
C PHE A 345 3.29 -6.17 27.59
N LEU A 346 3.77 -7.34 27.13
CA LEU A 346 3.61 -7.75 25.74
C LEU A 346 2.12 -7.96 25.41
N CYS A 347 1.71 -7.44 24.26
CA CYS A 347 0.36 -7.50 23.75
C CYS A 347 0.24 -8.58 22.65
N ASP A 348 -0.97 -9.14 22.48
CA ASP A 348 -1.29 -10.06 21.38
C ASP A 348 -2.34 -9.42 20.46
N PRO A 349 -1.89 -8.77 19.36
CA PRO A 349 -2.79 -8.18 18.37
C PRO A 349 -3.80 -9.16 17.78
N ARG A 350 -3.56 -10.48 17.81
CA ARG A 350 -4.52 -11.47 17.26
C ARG A 350 -5.86 -11.43 18.01
N THR A 351 -5.81 -11.25 19.33
CA THR A 351 -7.03 -11.06 20.13
C THR A 351 -7.74 -9.75 19.80
N GLY A 352 -7.00 -8.70 19.48
CA GLY A 352 -7.55 -7.43 18.99
C GLY A 352 -8.25 -7.60 17.65
N HIS A 353 -7.63 -8.30 16.70
CA HIS A 353 -8.26 -8.63 15.42
C HIS A 353 -9.52 -9.48 15.63
N ALA A 354 -9.54 -10.41 16.60
CA ALA A 354 -10.74 -11.18 16.92
C ALA A 354 -11.89 -10.30 17.40
N LEU A 355 -11.62 -9.38 18.34
CA LEU A 355 -12.61 -8.43 18.85
C LEU A 355 -13.14 -7.50 17.76
N MET A 356 -12.28 -7.00 16.87
CA MET A 356 -12.69 -6.22 15.70
C MET A 356 -13.57 -7.03 14.74
N ALA A 357 -13.22 -8.29 14.47
CA ALA A 357 -14.05 -9.18 13.65
C ALA A 357 -15.42 -9.42 14.29
N PHE A 358 -15.49 -9.64 15.60
CA PHE A 358 -16.76 -9.78 16.31
C PHE A 358 -17.58 -8.50 16.26
N MET A 359 -16.97 -7.33 16.45
CA MET A 359 -17.66 -6.05 16.38
C MET A 359 -18.32 -5.83 15.02
N LEU A 360 -17.56 -6.02 13.94
CA LEU A 360 -18.07 -5.91 12.58
C LEU A 360 -19.16 -6.95 12.29
N SER A 361 -19.05 -8.15 12.87
CA SER A 361 -20.03 -9.22 12.65
C SER A 361 -21.34 -9.03 13.42
N ARG A 362 -21.32 -8.22 14.49
CA ARG A 362 -22.44 -8.02 15.43
C ARG A 362 -23.09 -6.65 15.33
N GLN A 363 -22.65 -5.81 14.40
CA GLN A 363 -23.30 -4.53 14.14
C GLN A 363 -24.74 -4.73 13.65
N GLU A 364 -25.58 -3.71 13.82
CA GLU A 364 -26.92 -3.72 13.24
C GLU A 364 -26.86 -3.66 11.71
N GLY A 365 -27.66 -4.50 11.06
CA GLY A 365 -27.63 -4.64 9.61
C GLY A 365 -26.41 -5.40 9.11
N LYS A 366 -26.18 -5.32 7.81
CA LYS A 366 -25.20 -6.14 7.09
C LYS A 366 -24.04 -5.29 6.61
N LEU A 367 -22.86 -5.90 6.55
CA LEU A 367 -21.63 -5.19 6.19
C LEU A 367 -21.67 -4.72 4.73
N ASN A 368 -21.25 -3.47 4.50
CA ASN A 368 -21.01 -2.98 3.14
C ASN A 368 -19.72 -3.58 2.55
N ARG A 369 -19.45 -3.33 1.25
CA ARG A 369 -18.29 -3.88 0.54
C ARG A 369 -16.93 -3.57 1.19
N GLN A 370 -16.74 -2.38 1.77
CA GLN A 370 -15.48 -2.00 2.41
C GLN A 370 -15.35 -2.66 3.78
N GLN A 371 -16.40 -2.64 4.60
CA GLN A 371 -16.41 -3.30 5.90
C GLN A 371 -16.28 -4.83 5.77
N THR A 372 -16.79 -5.41 4.68
CA THR A 372 -16.63 -6.84 4.38
C THR A 372 -15.16 -7.19 4.10
N MET A 373 -14.44 -6.35 3.35
CA MET A 373 -13.00 -6.51 3.14
C MET A 373 -12.22 -6.41 4.46
N GLU A 374 -12.60 -5.45 5.31
CA GLU A 374 -12.02 -5.27 6.64
C GLU A 374 -12.29 -6.47 7.56
N LEU A 375 -13.53 -6.99 7.59
CA LEU A 375 -13.86 -8.21 8.33
C LEU A 375 -12.99 -9.37 7.88
N GLY A 376 -12.83 -9.57 6.57
CA GLY A 376 -11.96 -10.62 6.02
C GLY A 376 -10.50 -10.47 6.47
N HIS A 377 -9.98 -9.25 6.52
CA HIS A 377 -8.65 -8.96 7.05
C HIS A 377 -8.54 -9.39 8.52
N HIS A 378 -9.48 -8.96 9.37
CA HIS A 378 -9.45 -9.26 10.80
C HIS A 378 -9.63 -10.76 11.09
N ILE A 379 -10.54 -11.46 10.40
CA ILE A 379 -10.74 -12.91 10.54
C ILE A 379 -9.43 -13.66 10.26
N LEU A 380 -8.72 -13.31 9.18
CA LEU A 380 -7.47 -13.98 8.79
C LEU A 380 -6.33 -13.69 9.77
N LYS A 381 -6.17 -12.44 10.22
CA LYS A 381 -5.12 -12.03 11.17
C LYS A 381 -5.36 -12.54 12.59
N ALA A 382 -6.61 -12.74 12.98
CA ALA A 382 -6.95 -13.26 14.30
C ALA A 382 -6.59 -14.75 14.49
N HIS A 383 -6.33 -15.48 13.39
CA HIS A 383 -6.06 -16.93 13.42
C HIS A 383 -7.16 -17.76 14.13
N ILE A 384 -8.41 -17.30 14.07
CA ILE A 384 -9.55 -17.97 14.67
C ILE A 384 -9.79 -19.31 13.96
N PHE A 385 -10.21 -20.32 14.72
CA PHE A 385 -10.42 -21.71 14.31
C PHE A 385 -9.14 -22.50 13.97
N LYS A 386 -7.94 -21.96 14.17
CA LYS A 386 -6.69 -22.72 14.01
C LYS A 386 -6.70 -23.93 14.95
N GLY A 387 -6.49 -25.12 14.39
CA GLY A 387 -6.45 -26.39 15.15
C GLY A 387 -7.81 -27.03 15.43
N LEU A 388 -8.94 -26.39 15.09
CA LEU A 388 -10.27 -26.96 15.29
C LEU A 388 -10.67 -27.98 14.21
N SER A 389 -9.96 -28.04 13.09
CA SER A 389 -10.32 -28.91 11.96
C SER A 389 -10.43 -30.39 12.33
N LYS A 390 -9.56 -30.87 13.23
CA LYS A 390 -9.61 -32.25 13.74
C LYS A 390 -10.87 -32.54 14.55
N LYS A 391 -11.43 -31.53 15.22
CA LYS A 391 -12.62 -31.66 16.08
C LYS A 391 -13.92 -31.52 15.29
N THR A 392 -13.97 -30.61 14.32
CA THR A 392 -15.18 -30.31 13.53
C THR A 392 -15.28 -31.10 12.23
N GLY A 393 -14.18 -31.69 11.75
CA GLY A 393 -14.10 -32.29 10.41
C GLY A 393 -14.08 -31.26 9.27
N VAL A 394 -14.12 -29.95 9.60
CA VAL A 394 -14.20 -28.85 8.65
C VAL A 394 -12.95 -27.99 8.76
N SER A 395 -12.33 -27.63 7.63
CA SER A 395 -11.12 -26.80 7.65
C SER A 395 -11.40 -25.40 8.20
N SER A 396 -10.39 -24.79 8.84
CA SER A 396 -10.51 -23.44 9.40
C SER A 396 -10.91 -22.41 8.35
N SER A 397 -10.43 -22.55 7.10
CA SER A 397 -10.76 -21.63 6.00
C SER A 397 -12.25 -21.70 5.61
N VAL A 398 -12.87 -22.87 5.66
CA VAL A 398 -14.32 -23.01 5.38
C VAL A 398 -15.14 -22.37 6.50
N LEU A 399 -14.76 -22.57 7.77
CA LEU A 399 -15.45 -21.92 8.89
C LEU A 399 -15.33 -20.39 8.84
N GLN A 400 -14.15 -19.88 8.48
CA GLN A 400 -13.93 -18.44 8.26
C GLN A 400 -14.77 -17.90 7.09
N ALA A 401 -14.88 -18.67 6.01
CA ALA A 401 -15.67 -18.32 4.83
C ALA A 401 -17.18 -18.28 5.11
N LEU A 402 -17.68 -19.25 5.89
CA LEU A 402 -19.06 -19.24 6.36
C LEU A 402 -19.34 -18.04 7.25
N TRP A 403 -18.41 -17.72 8.16
CA TRP A 403 -18.55 -16.57 9.04
C TRP A 403 -18.68 -15.26 8.24
N ILE A 404 -17.76 -14.96 7.32
CA ILE A 404 -17.85 -13.72 6.53
C ILE A 404 -19.15 -13.65 5.71
N ASN A 405 -19.61 -14.77 5.15
CA ASN A 405 -20.86 -14.83 4.39
C ASN A 405 -22.08 -14.50 5.25
N CYS A 406 -22.11 -14.95 6.51
CA CYS A 406 -23.21 -14.64 7.43
C CYS A 406 -23.29 -13.14 7.81
N SER A 407 -22.19 -12.40 7.70
CA SER A 407 -22.11 -11.01 8.17
C SER A 407 -22.31 -9.94 7.08
N THR A 408 -22.37 -10.31 5.81
CA THR A 408 -22.45 -9.37 4.66
C THR A 408 -23.67 -9.63 3.78
N ASP A 409 -24.08 -8.61 3.02
CA ASP A 409 -25.12 -8.71 1.99
C ASP A 409 -24.54 -9.02 0.59
N GLY A 410 -23.22 -8.95 0.40
CA GLY A 410 -22.65 -9.07 -0.94
C GLY A 410 -21.16 -9.35 -0.98
N LEU A 411 -20.78 -10.63 -0.87
CA LEU A 411 -19.40 -11.08 -1.07
C LEU A 411 -18.85 -10.71 -2.45
N SER A 412 -19.67 -10.83 -3.50
CA SER A 412 -19.28 -10.51 -4.87
C SER A 412 -18.97 -9.01 -5.05
N ALA A 413 -19.72 -8.13 -4.39
CA ALA A 413 -19.49 -6.69 -4.42
C ALA A 413 -18.23 -6.28 -3.62
N ALA A 414 -17.90 -7.02 -2.56
CA ALA A 414 -16.64 -6.86 -1.84
C ALA A 414 -15.45 -7.33 -2.68
N LEU A 415 -15.55 -8.50 -3.33
CA LEU A 415 -14.54 -9.04 -4.24
C LEU A 415 -14.24 -8.07 -5.38
N ALA A 416 -15.29 -7.49 -5.97
CA ALA A 416 -15.22 -6.50 -7.04
C ALA A 416 -15.13 -5.04 -6.55
N SER A 417 -14.82 -4.82 -5.27
CA SER A 417 -14.67 -3.45 -4.76
C SER A 417 -13.48 -2.76 -5.40
N LEU A 418 -13.58 -1.44 -5.64
CA LEU A 418 -12.56 -0.69 -6.37
C LEU A 418 -11.15 -0.89 -5.79
N ARG A 419 -11.00 -0.82 -4.46
CA ARG A 419 -9.69 -1.06 -3.81
C ARG A 419 -9.18 -2.48 -4.07
N ASN A 420 -10.04 -3.50 -3.97
CA ASN A 420 -9.61 -4.87 -4.21
C ASN A 420 -9.35 -5.16 -5.70
N LEU A 421 -9.91 -4.38 -6.61
CA LEU A 421 -9.61 -4.52 -8.04
C LEU A 421 -8.19 -4.05 -8.37
N TYR A 422 -7.79 -2.87 -7.88
CA TYR A 422 -6.51 -2.22 -8.23
C TYR A 422 -5.36 -2.51 -7.26
N THR A 423 -5.66 -2.85 -6.01
CA THR A 423 -4.70 -3.31 -4.99
C THR A 423 -5.27 -4.54 -4.29
N PRO A 424 -5.36 -5.69 -4.98
CA PRO A 424 -6.00 -6.88 -4.45
C PRO A 424 -5.32 -7.40 -3.19
N ASN A 425 -6.14 -7.81 -2.22
CA ASN A 425 -5.69 -8.65 -1.13
C ASN A 425 -6.02 -10.10 -1.49
N VAL A 426 -5.00 -10.89 -1.85
CA VAL A 426 -5.19 -12.24 -2.40
C VAL A 426 -5.85 -13.16 -1.38
N LYS A 427 -5.46 -13.05 -0.10
CA LYS A 427 -5.97 -13.90 0.98
C LYS A 427 -7.43 -13.59 1.31
N VAL A 428 -7.79 -12.31 1.39
CA VAL A 428 -9.19 -11.89 1.60
C VAL A 428 -10.03 -12.26 0.38
N SER A 429 -9.53 -12.05 -0.84
CA SER A 429 -10.23 -12.44 -2.07
C SER A 429 -10.54 -13.94 -2.09
N ARG A 430 -9.57 -14.80 -1.72
CA ARG A 430 -9.79 -16.25 -1.59
C ARG A 430 -10.86 -16.57 -0.55
N LEU A 431 -10.84 -15.90 0.60
CA LEU A 431 -11.84 -16.08 1.65
C LEU A 431 -13.25 -15.72 1.15
N LEU A 432 -13.39 -14.63 0.40
CA LEU A 432 -14.68 -14.23 -0.18
C LEU A 432 -15.19 -15.25 -1.21
N MET A 433 -14.31 -15.77 -2.08
CA MET A 433 -14.68 -16.81 -3.06
C MET A 433 -15.08 -18.12 -2.38
N LEU A 434 -14.35 -18.54 -1.33
CA LEU A 434 -14.74 -19.68 -0.49
C LEU A 434 -16.11 -19.46 0.19
N GLY A 435 -16.44 -18.20 0.52
CA GLY A 435 -17.72 -17.82 1.11
C GLY A 435 -18.88 -17.83 0.11
N GLY A 436 -18.60 -17.99 -1.19
CA GLY A 436 -19.61 -18.00 -2.25
C GLY A 436 -19.68 -16.71 -3.07
N ALA A 437 -18.65 -15.87 -3.07
CA ALA A 437 -18.59 -14.74 -4.01
C ALA A 437 -18.69 -15.23 -5.46
N ASN A 438 -19.54 -14.58 -6.27
CA ASN A 438 -19.66 -14.88 -7.69
C ASN A 438 -18.39 -14.44 -8.42
N VAL A 439 -17.59 -15.39 -8.87
CA VAL A 439 -16.33 -15.14 -9.61
C VAL A 439 -16.53 -14.61 -11.04
N ASN A 440 -17.77 -14.59 -11.53
CA ASN A 440 -18.15 -13.97 -12.80
C ASN A 440 -18.87 -12.63 -12.60
N TYR A 441 -18.81 -12.05 -11.40
CA TYR A 441 -19.45 -10.77 -11.09
C TYR A 441 -18.93 -9.64 -11.98
N ARG A 442 -19.83 -8.74 -12.38
CA ARG A 442 -19.49 -7.60 -13.24
C ARG A 442 -19.16 -6.39 -12.39
N THR A 443 -18.12 -5.66 -12.78
CA THR A 443 -17.55 -4.56 -12.01
C THR A 443 -18.09 -3.21 -12.49
N GLU A 444 -17.90 -2.13 -11.73
CA GLU A 444 -18.24 -0.77 -12.16
C GLU A 444 -17.16 -0.11 -13.05
N VAL A 445 -16.16 -0.88 -13.49
CA VAL A 445 -15.02 -0.39 -14.29
C VAL A 445 -14.93 -1.11 -15.63
N LEU A 446 -14.17 -0.56 -16.57
CA LEU A 446 -13.95 -1.12 -17.91
C LEU A 446 -15.26 -1.49 -18.63
N ASN A 447 -16.25 -0.62 -18.57
CA ASN A 447 -17.58 -0.81 -19.17
C ASN A 447 -18.28 -2.09 -18.69
N ASN A 448 -18.52 -2.16 -17.38
CA ASN A 448 -19.21 -3.27 -16.73
C ASN A 448 -18.51 -4.62 -16.95
N ALA A 449 -17.17 -4.65 -17.03
CA ALA A 449 -16.45 -5.87 -17.33
C ALA A 449 -16.54 -6.89 -16.18
N PRO A 450 -16.60 -8.20 -16.48
CA PRO A 450 -16.41 -9.26 -15.49
C PRO A 450 -15.12 -9.08 -14.69
N VAL A 451 -15.11 -9.48 -13.42
CA VAL A 451 -13.94 -9.34 -12.54
C VAL A 451 -12.69 -9.99 -13.14
N LEU A 452 -12.82 -11.16 -13.78
CA LEU A 452 -11.71 -11.82 -14.48
C LEU A 452 -11.10 -10.93 -15.58
N CYS A 453 -11.93 -10.29 -16.41
CA CYS A 453 -11.47 -9.38 -17.46
C CYS A 453 -10.70 -8.18 -16.88
N VAL A 454 -11.16 -7.61 -15.76
CA VAL A 454 -10.47 -6.49 -15.11
C VAL A 454 -9.10 -6.92 -14.57
N GLN A 455 -9.02 -8.08 -13.92
CA GLN A 455 -7.77 -8.60 -13.37
C GLN A 455 -6.78 -9.00 -14.46
N CYS A 456 -7.28 -9.47 -15.61
CA CYS A 456 -6.50 -9.70 -16.82
C CYS A 456 -5.98 -8.39 -17.44
N HIS A 457 -6.77 -7.32 -17.43
CA HIS A 457 -6.29 -6.02 -17.90
C HIS A 457 -5.18 -5.46 -17.01
N LEU A 458 -5.32 -5.62 -15.69
CA LEU A 458 -4.39 -5.07 -14.69
C LEU A 458 -3.12 -5.91 -14.47
N GLY A 459 -3.07 -7.16 -14.96
CA GLY A 459 -1.88 -8.00 -14.85
C GLY A 459 -1.74 -8.75 -13.52
N HIS A 460 -2.82 -8.89 -12.74
CA HIS A 460 -2.79 -9.56 -11.43
C HIS A 460 -2.83 -11.10 -11.55
N GLN A 461 -1.69 -11.70 -11.93
CA GLN A 461 -1.56 -13.14 -12.24
C GLN A 461 -2.16 -14.06 -11.17
N GLU A 462 -1.85 -13.87 -9.88
CA GLU A 462 -2.35 -14.77 -8.83
C GLU A 462 -3.87 -14.65 -8.63
N ILE A 463 -4.44 -13.45 -8.79
CA ILE A 463 -5.89 -13.28 -8.72
C ILE A 463 -6.58 -13.92 -9.94
N VAL A 464 -5.99 -13.81 -11.13
CA VAL A 464 -6.50 -14.50 -12.33
C VAL A 464 -6.48 -16.02 -12.12
N SER A 465 -5.37 -16.58 -11.63
CA SER A 465 -5.28 -18.01 -11.28
C SER A 465 -6.35 -18.39 -10.27
N LEU A 466 -6.50 -17.60 -9.21
CA LEU A 466 -7.47 -17.83 -8.15
C LEU A 466 -8.92 -17.81 -8.67
N LEU A 467 -9.29 -16.83 -9.50
CA LEU A 467 -10.63 -16.77 -10.09
C LEU A 467 -10.92 -18.02 -10.94
N LEU A 468 -9.95 -18.46 -11.75
CA LEU A 468 -10.08 -19.66 -12.57
C LEU A 468 -10.14 -20.95 -11.73
N GLU A 469 -9.37 -21.04 -10.63
CA GLU A 469 -9.46 -22.14 -9.64
C GLU A 469 -10.86 -22.26 -9.05
N PHE A 470 -11.53 -21.13 -8.82
CA PHE A 470 -12.90 -21.07 -8.29
C PHE A 470 -13.99 -21.08 -9.36
N GLY A 471 -13.65 -21.43 -10.60
CA GLY A 471 -14.63 -21.67 -11.68
C GLY A 471 -15.09 -20.41 -12.42
N ALA A 472 -14.27 -19.35 -12.46
CA ALA A 472 -14.53 -18.24 -13.37
C ALA A 472 -14.53 -18.75 -14.82
N SER A 473 -15.50 -18.29 -15.61
CA SER A 473 -15.60 -18.67 -17.02
C SER A 473 -14.45 -18.03 -17.80
N VAL A 474 -13.61 -18.87 -18.41
CA VAL A 474 -12.42 -18.45 -19.15
C VAL A 474 -12.76 -17.56 -20.36
N ASP A 475 -13.95 -17.75 -20.95
CA ASP A 475 -14.45 -17.01 -22.11
C ASP A 475 -15.49 -15.94 -21.73
N VAL A 476 -15.53 -15.49 -20.47
CA VAL A 476 -16.49 -14.46 -20.04
C VAL A 476 -16.24 -13.13 -20.78
N VAL A 477 -17.29 -12.52 -21.35
CA VAL A 477 -17.13 -11.31 -22.16
C VAL A 477 -17.60 -10.03 -21.46
N SER A 478 -16.87 -8.94 -21.72
CA SER A 478 -17.29 -7.57 -21.38
C SER A 478 -18.46 -7.13 -22.26
N GLU A 479 -19.03 -5.95 -21.98
CA GLU A 479 -20.11 -5.41 -22.80
C GLU A 479 -19.68 -5.13 -24.24
N ASN A 480 -18.38 -4.91 -24.49
CA ASN A 480 -17.84 -4.72 -25.83
C ASN A 480 -17.48 -6.05 -26.52
N GLY A 481 -17.79 -7.19 -25.89
CA GLY A 481 -17.47 -8.51 -26.41
C GLY A 481 -16.01 -8.92 -26.19
N MET A 482 -15.20 -8.16 -25.44
CA MET A 482 -13.81 -8.56 -25.18
C MET A 482 -13.74 -9.67 -24.13
N SER A 483 -13.02 -10.75 -24.45
CA SER A 483 -12.72 -11.87 -23.54
C SER A 483 -11.53 -11.54 -22.62
N PRO A 484 -11.27 -12.32 -21.56
CA PRO A 484 -10.11 -12.12 -20.69
C PRO A 484 -8.79 -12.28 -21.45
N LEU A 485 -8.78 -13.13 -22.49
CA LEU A 485 -7.64 -13.30 -23.39
C LEU A 485 -7.37 -12.02 -24.18
N CYS A 486 -8.40 -11.37 -24.73
CA CYS A 486 -8.26 -10.08 -25.41
C CYS A 486 -7.72 -8.99 -24.46
N PHE A 487 -8.21 -8.93 -23.21
CA PHE A 487 -7.69 -7.98 -22.23
C PHE A 487 -6.22 -8.21 -21.87
N SER A 488 -5.83 -9.47 -21.64
CA SER A 488 -4.44 -9.84 -21.33
C SER A 488 -3.50 -9.54 -22.49
N ALA A 489 -3.95 -9.85 -23.72
CA ALA A 489 -3.21 -9.60 -24.95
C ALA A 489 -3.04 -8.11 -25.24
N ALA A 490 -4.09 -7.30 -25.07
CA ALA A 490 -4.01 -5.84 -25.20
C ALA A 490 -3.09 -5.19 -24.16
N ALA A 491 -3.08 -5.74 -22.93
CA ALA A 491 -2.31 -5.21 -21.81
C ALA A 491 -0.85 -5.68 -21.77
N GLY A 492 -0.48 -6.70 -22.56
CA GLY A 492 0.91 -7.17 -22.65
C GLY A 492 1.29 -8.25 -21.62
N HIS A 493 0.31 -8.92 -21.00
CA HIS A 493 0.57 -9.89 -19.93
C HIS A 493 0.72 -11.32 -20.48
N LEU A 494 1.88 -11.65 -21.04
CA LEU A 494 2.15 -12.97 -21.65
C LEU A 494 1.85 -14.13 -20.69
N GLY A 495 2.24 -14.05 -19.42
CA GLY A 495 1.98 -15.09 -18.43
C GLY A 495 0.48 -15.36 -18.20
N GLN A 496 -0.38 -14.35 -18.36
CA GLN A 496 -1.84 -14.51 -18.28
C GLN A 496 -2.39 -15.10 -19.57
N VAL A 497 -1.89 -14.66 -20.74
CA VAL A 497 -2.24 -15.24 -22.05
C VAL A 497 -1.97 -16.75 -22.05
N MET A 498 -0.77 -17.17 -21.64
CA MET A 498 -0.41 -18.58 -21.55
C MET A 498 -1.31 -19.36 -20.58
N LEU A 499 -1.61 -18.77 -19.42
CA LEU A 499 -2.51 -19.39 -18.43
C LEU A 499 -3.93 -19.58 -18.98
N LEU A 500 -4.48 -18.57 -19.64
CA LEU A 500 -5.82 -18.61 -20.23
C LEU A 500 -5.89 -19.63 -21.37
N CYS A 501 -4.91 -19.65 -22.28
CA CYS A 501 -4.84 -20.67 -23.34
C CYS A 501 -4.72 -22.09 -22.77
N LYS A 502 -3.93 -22.29 -21.69
CA LYS A 502 -3.87 -23.56 -20.97
C LYS A 502 -5.21 -23.95 -20.32
N LYS A 503 -6.08 -22.99 -20.05
CA LYS A 503 -7.45 -23.17 -19.59
C LYS A 503 -8.46 -23.18 -20.74
N GLU A 504 -8.00 -23.44 -21.96
CA GLU A 504 -8.82 -23.61 -23.17
C GLU A 504 -9.60 -22.35 -23.57
N ALA A 505 -9.04 -21.17 -23.30
CA ALA A 505 -9.61 -19.90 -23.80
C ALA A 505 -9.69 -19.89 -25.33
N LYS A 506 -10.82 -19.39 -25.86
CA LYS A 506 -11.03 -19.27 -27.32
C LYS A 506 -10.14 -18.20 -27.93
N VAL A 507 -9.09 -18.65 -28.64
CA VAL A 507 -8.11 -17.78 -29.32
C VAL A 507 -8.68 -17.04 -30.54
N ASP A 508 -9.72 -17.61 -31.14
CA ASP A 508 -10.42 -17.12 -32.32
C ASP A 508 -11.59 -16.18 -31.98
N HIS A 509 -11.94 -16.03 -30.70
CA HIS A 509 -13.02 -15.17 -30.26
C HIS A 509 -12.79 -13.72 -30.70
N VAL A 510 -13.80 -13.15 -31.37
CA VAL A 510 -13.81 -11.77 -31.83
C VAL A 510 -14.76 -10.92 -30.99
N ASP A 511 -14.32 -9.71 -30.65
CA ASP A 511 -15.16 -8.74 -29.97
C ASP A 511 -16.14 -8.03 -30.93
N LYS A 512 -16.91 -7.05 -30.43
CA LYS A 512 -17.88 -6.29 -31.23
C LYS A 512 -17.25 -5.46 -32.35
N SER A 513 -15.93 -5.22 -32.32
CA SER A 513 -15.19 -4.56 -33.39
C SER A 513 -14.60 -5.55 -34.40
N GLY A 514 -14.88 -6.85 -34.24
CA GLY A 514 -14.34 -7.91 -35.09
C GLY A 514 -12.87 -8.21 -34.81
N GLN A 515 -12.35 -7.83 -33.64
CA GLN A 515 -10.94 -8.00 -33.26
C GLN A 515 -10.78 -9.13 -32.26
N CYS A 516 -9.82 -10.02 -32.50
CA CYS A 516 -9.43 -11.08 -31.57
C CYS A 516 -8.16 -10.70 -30.78
N ALA A 517 -7.73 -11.59 -29.87
CA ALA A 517 -6.57 -11.37 -29.01
C ALA A 517 -5.27 -11.06 -29.80
N LEU A 518 -5.05 -11.72 -30.94
CA LEU A 518 -3.90 -11.48 -31.82
C LEU A 518 -3.87 -10.03 -32.34
N VAL A 519 -5.03 -9.52 -32.78
CA VAL A 519 -5.16 -8.15 -33.30
C VAL A 519 -4.93 -7.12 -32.19
N HIS A 520 -5.46 -7.37 -30.98
CA HIS A 520 -5.24 -6.52 -29.82
C HIS A 520 -3.77 -6.45 -29.39
N ALA A 521 -3.05 -7.58 -29.40
CA ALA A 521 -1.61 -7.62 -29.16
C ALA A 521 -0.83 -6.82 -30.22
N ALA A 522 -1.21 -6.96 -31.49
CA ALA A 522 -0.60 -6.23 -32.60
C ALA A 522 -0.84 -4.72 -32.56
N LEU A 523 -2.06 -4.28 -32.23
CA LEU A 523 -2.39 -2.85 -32.00
C LEU A 523 -1.50 -2.20 -30.93
N ARG A 524 -1.01 -3.00 -29.98
CA ARG A 524 -0.24 -2.55 -28.82
C ARG A 524 1.24 -2.89 -28.88
N GLY A 525 1.68 -3.59 -29.92
CA GLY A 525 3.10 -3.91 -30.17
C GLY A 525 3.65 -5.04 -29.30
N HIS A 526 2.81 -5.92 -28.76
CA HIS A 526 3.23 -6.98 -27.84
C HIS A 526 3.73 -8.22 -28.59
N LEU A 527 4.97 -8.15 -29.08
CA LEU A 527 5.55 -9.16 -29.99
C LEU A 527 5.57 -10.58 -29.42
N GLU A 528 5.94 -10.75 -28.16
CA GLU A 528 6.03 -12.08 -27.53
C GLU A 528 4.65 -12.79 -27.48
N ILE A 529 3.58 -12.00 -27.27
CA ILE A 529 2.21 -12.50 -27.27
C ILE A 529 1.78 -12.89 -28.68
N ILE A 530 2.15 -12.08 -29.68
CA ILE A 530 1.87 -12.37 -31.09
C ILE A 530 2.53 -13.70 -31.48
N GLN A 531 3.81 -13.88 -31.18
CA GLN A 531 4.54 -15.12 -31.47
C GLN A 531 3.85 -16.32 -30.82
N TYR A 532 3.56 -16.23 -29.52
CA TYR A 532 2.88 -17.31 -28.80
C TYR A 532 1.51 -17.66 -29.41
N LEU A 533 0.66 -16.67 -29.71
CA LEU A 533 -0.67 -16.90 -30.29
C LEU A 533 -0.61 -17.48 -31.72
N LEU A 534 0.47 -17.22 -32.46
CA LEU A 534 0.69 -17.79 -33.80
C LEU A 534 1.19 -19.24 -33.75
N GLU A 535 1.84 -19.65 -32.67
CA GLU A 535 2.24 -21.04 -32.43
C GLU A 535 1.05 -21.93 -32.03
N LEU A 536 -0.01 -21.35 -31.46
CA LEU A 536 -1.21 -22.11 -31.08
C LEU A 536 -2.03 -22.59 -32.29
N GLU A 537 -2.64 -23.76 -32.13
CA GLU A 537 -3.71 -24.25 -32.99
C GLU A 537 -5.02 -23.53 -32.64
N TRP A 538 -5.73 -23.04 -33.66
CA TRP A 538 -7.01 -22.36 -33.48
C TRP A 538 -8.12 -23.39 -33.67
N SER A 539 -8.63 -23.94 -32.56
CA SER A 539 -9.67 -24.97 -32.58
C SER A 539 -11.04 -24.38 -32.89
N ALA A 540 -11.61 -24.69 -34.07
CA ALA A 540 -13.02 -24.44 -34.37
C ALA A 540 -13.79 -25.78 -34.38
N GLU A 541 -14.95 -25.82 -33.73
CA GLU A 541 -15.89 -26.93 -33.88
C GLU A 541 -16.51 -26.89 -35.29
N GLY A 542 -15.90 -27.57 -36.28
CA GLY A 542 -16.48 -27.78 -37.61
C GLY A 542 -15.47 -27.76 -38.77
N GLN A 543 -15.41 -28.85 -39.53
CA GLN A 543 -14.45 -29.08 -40.63
C GLN A 543 -14.54 -28.04 -41.77
N GLN A 544 -13.37 -27.60 -42.26
CA GLN A 544 -13.07 -26.83 -43.50
C GLN A 544 -12.93 -25.29 -43.39
N GLN A 545 -13.07 -24.66 -42.22
CA GLN A 545 -12.97 -23.19 -42.07
C GLN A 545 -11.66 -22.69 -41.41
N ASP A 546 -10.76 -23.62 -41.09
CA ASP A 546 -9.64 -23.48 -40.14
C ASP A 546 -8.50 -22.56 -40.60
N CYS A 547 -8.09 -22.65 -41.87
CA CYS A 547 -6.99 -21.83 -42.40
C CYS A 547 -7.42 -20.37 -42.67
N SER A 548 -8.73 -20.12 -42.83
CA SER A 548 -9.25 -18.79 -43.20
C SER A 548 -9.29 -17.81 -42.02
N LEU A 549 -9.65 -18.28 -40.81
CA LEU A 549 -9.84 -17.40 -39.65
C LEU A 549 -8.50 -16.86 -39.13
N LYS A 550 -7.52 -17.75 -38.94
CA LYS A 550 -6.17 -17.37 -38.53
C LYS A 550 -5.50 -16.45 -39.55
N SER A 551 -5.66 -16.73 -40.86
CA SER A 551 -5.15 -15.85 -41.92
C SER A 551 -5.81 -14.46 -41.93
N LYS A 552 -7.13 -14.37 -41.70
CA LYS A 552 -7.83 -13.08 -41.58
C LYS A 552 -7.36 -12.29 -40.36
N ALA A 553 -7.25 -12.95 -39.22
CA ALA A 553 -6.73 -12.34 -38.00
C ALA A 553 -5.28 -11.87 -38.16
N LEU A 554 -4.44 -12.66 -38.83
CA LEU A 554 -3.05 -12.30 -39.18
C LEU A 554 -3.00 -11.04 -40.04
N GLN A 555 -3.83 -10.97 -41.08
CA GLN A 555 -3.92 -9.80 -41.97
C GLN A 555 -4.39 -8.56 -41.20
N GLN A 556 -5.44 -8.68 -40.38
CA GLN A 556 -5.91 -7.60 -39.52
C GLN A 556 -4.84 -7.14 -38.52
N ALA A 557 -4.13 -8.08 -37.90
CA ALA A 557 -3.03 -7.81 -36.99
C ALA A 557 -1.88 -7.07 -37.69
N LEU A 558 -1.53 -7.46 -38.91
CA LEU A 558 -0.51 -6.78 -39.71
C LEU A 558 -0.91 -5.33 -40.04
N ILE A 559 -2.15 -5.12 -40.47
CA ILE A 559 -2.69 -3.77 -40.75
C ILE A 559 -2.68 -2.92 -39.47
N ALA A 560 -3.12 -3.50 -38.35
CA ALA A 560 -3.15 -2.86 -37.05
C ALA A 560 -1.75 -2.49 -36.52
N ALA A 561 -0.77 -3.38 -36.64
CA ALA A 561 0.60 -3.09 -36.23
C ALA A 561 1.21 -1.97 -37.08
N SER A 562 1.00 -2.04 -38.40
CA SER A 562 1.50 -1.05 -39.36
C SER A 562 0.89 0.33 -39.12
N SER A 563 -0.42 0.41 -38.87
CA SER A 563 -1.11 1.69 -38.63
C SER A 563 -0.69 2.36 -37.32
N MET A 564 -0.26 1.57 -36.33
CA MET A 564 0.23 2.07 -35.05
C MET A 564 1.73 2.39 -35.05
N GLY A 565 2.43 2.16 -36.18
CA GLY A 565 3.85 2.48 -36.34
C GLY A 565 4.78 1.53 -35.57
N HIS A 566 4.28 0.38 -35.13
CA HIS A 566 5.13 -0.66 -34.57
C HIS A 566 6.01 -1.16 -35.71
N THR A 567 7.31 -0.84 -35.69
CA THR A 567 8.35 -1.28 -36.65
C THR A 567 9.60 -1.69 -35.86
N GLN A 568 10.11 -2.92 -36.03
CA GLN A 568 11.46 -3.28 -35.53
C GLN A 568 12.37 -3.77 -36.67
N HIS A 569 13.49 -3.05 -36.82
CA HIS A 569 14.75 -3.38 -37.49
C HIS A 569 15.37 -4.67 -36.88
N ALA A 570 16.13 -5.58 -37.51
CA ALA A 570 16.76 -5.70 -38.83
C ALA A 570 17.05 -7.20 -39.12
N VAL A 571 17.05 -7.60 -40.39
CA VAL A 571 18.11 -8.45 -40.97
C VAL A 571 18.43 -7.85 -42.34
N GLN A 572 19.69 -7.46 -42.53
CA GLN A 572 20.24 -7.09 -43.81
C GLN A 572 20.15 -8.33 -44.71
N ILE A 573 19.16 -8.35 -45.61
CA ILE A 573 19.09 -9.35 -46.68
C ILE A 573 20.13 -8.91 -47.69
N ASP A 574 21.23 -9.64 -47.75
CA ASP A 574 22.18 -9.51 -48.84
C ASP A 574 21.40 -9.67 -50.16
N SER A 575 21.58 -8.67 -51.00
CA SER A 575 21.00 -8.55 -52.32
C SER A 575 21.18 -9.84 -53.12
N HIS A 576 20.08 -10.45 -53.56
CA HIS A 576 19.83 -10.91 -54.93
C HIS A 576 18.48 -11.66 -54.98
N ASP A 577 17.39 -10.93 -55.23
CA ASP A 577 16.47 -11.21 -56.35
C ASP A 577 15.22 -10.33 -56.25
N THR A 578 15.14 -9.40 -57.20
CA THR A 578 14.02 -8.51 -57.49
C THR A 578 12.83 -9.27 -58.05
N LEU A 579 11.65 -9.14 -57.42
CA LEU A 579 10.41 -8.65 -58.05
C LEU A 579 9.31 -8.50 -56.97
N TRP A 580 8.45 -7.48 -57.12
CA TRP A 580 7.39 -6.98 -56.23
C TRP A 580 7.81 -5.85 -55.27
N GLY A 581 7.53 -4.64 -55.73
CA GLY A 581 7.71 -3.39 -55.00
C GLY A 581 6.59 -3.10 -53.99
N GLU A 582 6.99 -2.28 -53.01
CA GLU A 582 6.20 -1.48 -52.08
C GLU A 582 5.25 -2.20 -51.10
N ILE A 583 5.82 -2.92 -50.12
CA ILE A 583 5.33 -2.92 -48.73
C ILE A 583 6.54 -2.94 -47.78
N GLY A 584 6.80 -1.82 -47.11
CA GLY A 584 7.84 -1.72 -46.09
C GLY A 584 7.36 -2.19 -44.70
N MET A 585 8.28 -2.86 -44.00
CA MET A 585 8.40 -2.93 -42.53
C MET A 585 7.38 -3.78 -41.72
N PHE A 586 7.45 -5.11 -41.84
CA PHE A 586 7.48 -6.09 -40.72
C PHE A 586 7.61 -7.51 -41.31
N SER A 587 8.84 -7.96 -41.61
CA SER A 587 9.04 -8.96 -42.68
C SER A 587 9.70 -10.30 -42.30
N SER A 588 9.88 -10.64 -41.01
CA SER A 588 10.40 -11.99 -40.69
C SER A 588 9.33 -12.92 -40.10
N ILE A 589 8.68 -12.56 -38.98
CA ILE A 589 7.74 -13.47 -38.27
C ILE A 589 6.45 -13.71 -39.06
N PHE A 590 5.82 -12.63 -39.54
CA PHE A 590 4.57 -12.72 -40.30
C PHE A 590 4.81 -13.29 -41.70
N LEU A 591 5.95 -12.96 -42.33
CA LEU A 591 6.32 -13.45 -43.65
C LEU A 591 6.69 -14.95 -43.65
N HIS A 592 7.35 -15.43 -42.59
CA HIS A 592 7.61 -16.86 -42.40
C HIS A 592 6.30 -17.66 -42.21
N TYR A 593 5.35 -17.14 -41.42
CA TYR A 593 4.05 -17.77 -41.24
C TYR A 593 3.13 -17.66 -42.46
N THR A 594 3.12 -16.55 -43.19
CA THR A 594 2.39 -16.46 -44.47
C THR A 594 2.99 -17.39 -45.52
N ALA A 595 4.32 -17.54 -45.57
CA ALA A 595 4.98 -18.48 -46.49
C ALA A 595 4.68 -19.94 -46.13
N LEU A 596 4.70 -20.31 -44.85
CA LEU A 596 4.30 -21.64 -44.36
C LEU A 596 2.83 -21.96 -44.66
N LEU A 597 1.91 -21.00 -44.46
CA LEU A 597 0.49 -21.17 -44.80
C LEU A 597 0.26 -21.30 -46.31
N TYR A 598 1.00 -20.53 -47.13
CA TYR A 598 0.96 -20.64 -48.60
C TYR A 598 1.48 -22.00 -49.08
N TYR A 599 2.57 -22.50 -48.49
CA TYR A 599 3.13 -23.82 -48.80
C TYR A 599 2.18 -24.96 -48.40
N HIS A 600 1.46 -24.84 -47.29
CA HIS A 600 0.51 -25.85 -46.84
C HIS A 600 -0.79 -25.87 -47.67
N GLN A 601 -1.20 -24.73 -48.25
CA GLN A 601 -2.32 -24.64 -49.20
C GLN A 601 -1.99 -25.23 -50.58
N LEU A 602 -0.74 -25.09 -51.05
CA LEU A 602 -0.29 -25.66 -52.32
C LEU A 602 -0.20 -27.20 -52.29
N PHE A 603 0.07 -27.81 -51.13
CA PHE A 603 0.21 -29.28 -51.00
C PHE A 603 -1.10 -30.06 -50.80
N LEU A 604 -2.23 -29.39 -50.53
CA LEU A 604 -3.55 -30.04 -50.37
C LEU A 604 -4.40 -30.02 -51.66
N HIS A 605 -3.92 -29.40 -52.74
CA HIS A 605 -4.63 -29.30 -54.02
C HIS A 605 -3.96 -29.99 -55.20
N SER A 606 -2.96 -30.84 -54.95
CA SER A 606 -2.31 -31.66 -55.99
C SER A 606 -2.52 -33.16 -55.74
N GLU A 607 -3.75 -33.65 -55.95
CA GLU A 607 -3.94 -35.03 -56.41
C GLU A 607 -3.89 -35.03 -57.94
N PRO A 608 -2.96 -35.76 -58.59
CA PRO A 608 -2.97 -35.89 -60.03
C PRO A 608 -3.97 -36.97 -60.45
N HIS A 609 -4.94 -36.56 -61.27
CA HIS A 609 -5.70 -37.47 -62.13
C HIS A 609 -4.73 -38.33 -62.97
N CYS A 610 -4.71 -39.63 -62.73
CA CYS A 610 -4.11 -40.60 -63.64
C CYS A 610 -5.01 -40.78 -64.87
N CYS A 611 -4.47 -40.46 -66.05
CA CYS A 611 -4.91 -40.99 -67.34
C CYS A 611 -3.69 -41.51 -68.09
N ASN A 612 -3.46 -42.83 -68.00
CA ASN A 612 -3.27 -43.77 -69.11
C ASN A 612 -3.02 -45.18 -68.56
#